data_AF-A0A7S3VV28-F1
#
_entry.id   AF-A0A7S3VV28-F1
#
_cell.length_a   1.000
_cell.length_b   1.000
_cell.length_c   1.000
_cell.angle_alpha   90.00
_cell.angle_beta   90.00
_cell.angle_gamma   90.00
#
_symmetry.space_group_name_H-M   'P 1'
#
loop_
_entity.id
_entity.type
_entity.pdbx_description
1 polymer ?
#
loop_
_entity_poly.entity_id
_entity_poly.type
_entity_poly.pdbx_seq_one_letter_code
_entity_poly.pdbx_strand_id
1 'polypeptide(L)'
;TLAQQQQQQRRQQQGSPLGSAGSARPRTGSPGQRQASAPKLPKLPFAAERVQQAVQQKPALAWHTESWLQVQEQAPEWTPGQTLPRMQAATRQQKRTASAPPSSLLPPVAAQPLDEASQEQQKQAEKLEQALSLLQKTLAQRHPLLLAIFGSYALVLRQQHGGPDPGLMLPYSAWVALLEDCRLIDAQRPGPKDKEFLGAFKASCSGKYPLSPQAPASDMLMRFEYFEALIRVAVAKYVKPGQCREVHEALGTLISEHLQGHLPADMRQDPNTFRANLLYTPCIDATLRRAGGPL
;
A
#
# COMPACT_ATOMS: atom_id res chain seq x y z
N THR A 1 -31.99 -22.54 -35.77
CA THR A 1 -30.90 -22.56 -34.77
C THR A 1 -30.77 -21.20 -34.14
N LEU A 2 -30.65 -21.12 -32.81
CA LEU A 2 -30.54 -19.88 -32.02
C LEU A 2 -29.36 -18.97 -32.49
N ALA A 3 -28.31 -19.59 -33.04
CA ALA A 3 -27.17 -18.90 -33.64
C ALA A 3 -27.54 -18.02 -34.86
N GLN A 4 -28.54 -18.43 -35.65
CA GLN A 4 -28.93 -17.70 -36.85
C GLN A 4 -29.73 -16.43 -36.49
N GLN A 5 -30.50 -16.47 -35.40
CA GLN A 5 -31.25 -15.33 -34.89
C GLN A 5 -30.32 -14.26 -34.28
N GLN A 6 -29.24 -14.69 -33.62
CA GLN A 6 -28.24 -13.77 -33.06
C GLN A 6 -27.41 -13.06 -34.13
N GLN A 7 -27.15 -13.72 -35.27
CA GLN A 7 -26.43 -13.13 -36.39
C GLN A 7 -27.27 -12.08 -37.14
N GLN A 8 -28.60 -12.25 -37.17
CA GLN A 8 -29.53 -11.27 -37.76
C GLN A 8 -29.64 -9.99 -36.92
N GLN A 9 -29.62 -10.10 -35.59
CA GLN A 9 -29.66 -8.93 -34.70
C GLN A 9 -28.40 -8.07 -34.79
N ARG A 10 -27.22 -8.68 -34.99
CA ARG A 10 -25.96 -7.92 -35.17
C ARG A 10 -25.93 -7.10 -36.47
N ARG A 11 -26.60 -7.56 -37.53
CA ARG A 11 -26.67 -6.83 -38.79
C ARG A 11 -27.58 -5.60 -38.73
N GLN A 12 -28.55 -5.56 -37.82
CA GLN A 12 -29.43 -4.39 -37.65
C GLN A 12 -28.79 -3.27 -36.82
N GLN A 13 -27.76 -3.57 -36.02
CA GLN A 13 -27.08 -2.57 -35.19
C GLN A 13 -25.90 -1.87 -35.90
N GLN A 14 -25.48 -2.34 -37.07
CA GLN A 14 -24.45 -1.68 -37.87
C GLN A 14 -25.12 -0.81 -38.95
N GLY A 15 -25.62 0.34 -38.51
CA GLY A 15 -26.13 1.39 -39.38
C GLY A 15 -25.02 1.93 -40.30
N SER A 16 -25.38 2.09 -41.57
CA SER A 16 -24.55 2.65 -42.64
C SER A 16 -24.18 4.12 -42.41
N PRO A 17 -22.97 4.56 -42.78
CA PRO A 17 -22.68 5.96 -43.03
C PRO A 17 -22.75 6.25 -44.54
N LEU A 18 -23.67 7.14 -44.93
CA LEU A 18 -23.69 7.79 -46.24
C LEU A 18 -23.83 9.31 -46.03
N GLY A 19 -23.02 10.08 -46.76
CA GLY A 19 -23.08 11.55 -46.83
C GLY A 19 -21.67 12.16 -46.76
N SER A 20 -20.87 12.16 -47.83
CA SER A 20 -20.93 13.03 -49.03
C SER A 20 -20.12 14.34 -48.90
N ALA A 21 -19.11 14.38 -49.77
CA ALA A 21 -18.38 15.48 -50.41
C ALA A 21 -18.60 16.95 -49.99
N GLY A 22 -17.47 17.61 -49.71
CA GLY A 22 -16.94 18.68 -50.57
C GLY A 22 -17.27 20.13 -50.20
N SER A 23 -16.28 20.89 -49.75
CA SER A 23 -16.03 22.25 -50.25
C SER A 23 -14.68 22.79 -49.77
N ALA A 24 -13.86 23.23 -50.71
CA ALA A 24 -12.59 23.92 -50.47
C ALA A 24 -12.80 25.44 -50.46
N ARG A 25 -12.18 26.16 -49.50
CA ARG A 25 -11.45 27.43 -49.75
C ARG A 25 -10.71 27.94 -48.49
N PRO A 26 -9.70 28.83 -48.66
CA PRO A 26 -8.68 29.13 -47.65
C PRO A 26 -8.88 30.50 -46.97
N ARG A 27 -8.21 30.67 -45.81
CA ARG A 27 -7.43 31.85 -45.34
C ARG A 27 -7.63 32.23 -43.86
N THR A 28 -6.48 32.30 -43.19
CA THR A 28 -6.03 33.31 -42.19
C THR A 28 -6.89 33.65 -40.98
N GLY A 29 -6.39 33.33 -39.78
CA GLY A 29 -6.84 33.91 -38.51
C GLY A 29 -6.01 33.43 -37.31
N SER A 30 -5.38 34.38 -36.62
CA SER A 30 -4.46 34.27 -35.46
C SER A 30 -5.11 33.76 -34.15
N PRO A 31 -4.33 33.49 -33.08
CA PRO A 31 -4.64 32.47 -32.07
C PRO A 31 -5.54 32.99 -30.94
N GLY A 32 -6.68 32.33 -30.74
CA GLY A 32 -7.54 32.48 -29.56
C GLY A 32 -7.18 31.43 -28.51
N GLN A 33 -6.63 31.90 -27.40
CA GLN A 33 -6.26 31.14 -26.21
C GLN A 33 -7.50 30.49 -25.58
N ARG A 34 -7.79 29.22 -25.93
CA ARG A 34 -8.83 28.41 -25.29
C ARG A 34 -8.27 27.84 -23.98
N GLN A 35 -8.76 28.35 -22.85
CA GLN A 35 -8.64 27.67 -21.57
C GLN A 35 -9.43 26.36 -21.65
N ALA A 36 -8.71 25.25 -21.83
CA ALA A 36 -9.28 23.91 -21.69
C ALA A 36 -9.61 23.70 -20.21
N SER A 37 -10.90 23.73 -19.90
CA SER A 37 -11.42 23.28 -18.61
C SER A 37 -11.09 21.79 -18.49
N ALA A 38 -10.32 21.41 -17.47
CA ALA A 38 -9.98 20.02 -17.22
C ALA A 38 -11.27 19.18 -17.07
N PRO A 39 -11.35 17.99 -17.69
CA PRO A 39 -12.52 17.13 -17.55
C PRO A 39 -12.71 16.74 -16.08
N LYS A 40 -13.89 17.03 -15.52
CA LYS A 40 -14.30 16.51 -14.21
C LYS A 40 -14.34 14.98 -14.31
N LEU A 41 -13.42 14.32 -13.60
CA LEU A 41 -13.48 12.87 -13.39
C LEU A 41 -14.84 12.51 -12.77
N PRO A 42 -15.52 11.45 -13.25
CA PRO A 42 -16.78 11.02 -12.67
C PRO A 42 -16.56 10.62 -11.22
N LYS A 43 -17.42 11.11 -10.32
CA LYS A 43 -17.46 10.65 -8.92
C LYS A 43 -17.79 9.16 -8.95
N LEU A 44 -16.82 8.33 -8.59
CA LEU A 44 -17.02 6.90 -8.48
C LEU A 44 -17.91 6.61 -7.25
N PRO A 45 -18.84 5.64 -7.32
CA PRO A 45 -19.61 5.23 -6.14
C PRO A 45 -18.69 4.65 -5.07
N PHE A 46 -19.13 4.74 -3.81
CA PHE A 46 -18.40 4.29 -2.62
C PHE A 46 -17.88 2.87 -2.83
N ALA A 47 -16.69 2.51 -2.32
CA ALA A 47 -16.16 1.16 -2.53
C ALA A 47 -17.14 0.05 -2.10
N ALA A 48 -17.93 0.28 -1.04
CA ALA A 48 -18.99 -0.61 -0.60
C ALA A 48 -20.02 -0.93 -1.71
N GLU A 49 -20.46 0.09 -2.44
CA GLU A 49 -21.43 -0.05 -3.52
C GLU A 49 -20.81 -0.72 -4.75
N ARG A 50 -19.51 -0.48 -5.00
CA ARG A 50 -18.74 -1.20 -6.02
C ARG A 50 -18.53 -2.67 -5.67
N VAL A 51 -18.26 -2.99 -4.39
CA VAL A 51 -18.17 -4.37 -3.89
C VAL A 51 -19.51 -5.06 -4.08
N GLN A 52 -20.60 -4.40 -3.71
CA GLN A 52 -21.94 -4.96 -3.83
C GLN A 52 -22.34 -5.18 -5.30
N GLN A 53 -22.02 -4.24 -6.20
CA GLN A 53 -22.22 -4.41 -7.65
C GLN A 53 -21.32 -5.52 -8.23
N ALA A 54 -20.05 -5.58 -7.82
CA ALA A 54 -19.10 -6.62 -8.21
C ALA A 54 -19.57 -8.02 -7.79
N VAL A 55 -20.14 -8.14 -6.59
CA VAL A 55 -20.73 -9.39 -6.06
C VAL A 55 -22.00 -9.76 -6.82
N GLN A 56 -22.85 -8.78 -7.18
CA GLN A 56 -24.09 -9.05 -7.92
C GLN A 56 -23.87 -9.40 -9.40
N GLN A 57 -22.78 -8.96 -10.03
CA GLN A 57 -22.58 -9.14 -11.47
C GLN A 57 -21.97 -10.49 -11.90
N LYS A 58 -21.33 -11.28 -11.01
CA LYS A 58 -20.73 -12.58 -11.38
C LYS A 58 -20.70 -13.61 -10.24
N PRO A 59 -21.63 -14.59 -10.19
CA PRO A 59 -21.67 -15.61 -9.13
C PRO A 59 -20.68 -16.81 -9.31
N ALA A 60 -19.82 -16.81 -10.34
CA ALA A 60 -19.13 -18.05 -10.78
C ALA A 60 -17.59 -17.99 -10.84
N LEU A 61 -16.91 -17.34 -9.88
CA LEU A 61 -15.44 -17.41 -9.76
C LEU A 61 -15.05 -17.90 -8.38
N ALA A 62 -15.12 -19.22 -8.25
CA ALA A 62 -14.82 -19.96 -7.04
C ALA A 62 -13.44 -20.63 -7.20
N TRP A 63 -12.52 -20.29 -6.29
CA TRP A 63 -11.36 -21.07 -5.81
C TRP A 63 -10.16 -21.33 -6.73
N HIS A 64 -9.09 -20.58 -6.49
CA HIS A 64 -7.70 -21.05 -6.57
C HIS A 64 -6.87 -20.25 -5.54
N THR A 65 -6.76 -20.76 -4.32
CA THR A 65 -5.99 -20.15 -3.22
C THR A 65 -5.10 -21.14 -2.46
N GLU A 66 -4.92 -22.36 -2.95
CA GLU A 66 -4.24 -23.43 -2.20
C GLU A 66 -2.71 -23.31 -2.10
N SER A 67 -2.08 -22.42 -2.87
CA SER A 67 -0.62 -22.24 -2.81
C SER A 67 -0.13 -21.39 -1.61
N TRP A 68 -1.01 -20.80 -0.80
CA TRP A 68 -0.66 -19.75 0.17
C TRP A 68 -0.21 -20.24 1.55
N LEU A 69 -0.64 -21.42 1.98
CA LEU A 69 -0.31 -21.94 3.32
C LEU A 69 1.14 -22.45 3.40
N GLN A 70 1.70 -22.92 2.30
CA GLN A 70 2.99 -23.61 2.31
C GLN A 70 4.21 -22.67 2.42
N VAL A 71 4.03 -21.37 2.15
CA VAL A 71 5.09 -20.35 2.33
C VAL A 71 5.11 -19.79 3.76
N GLN A 72 3.99 -19.87 4.49
CA GLN A 72 3.90 -19.33 5.85
C GLN A 72 4.45 -20.31 6.91
N GLU A 73 4.44 -21.61 6.64
CA GLU A 73 5.05 -22.64 7.52
C GLU A 73 6.57 -22.77 7.38
N GLN A 74 7.20 -22.16 6.36
CA GLN A 74 8.67 -22.17 6.19
C GLN A 74 9.36 -20.87 6.63
N ALA A 75 8.63 -19.93 7.23
CA ALA A 75 9.27 -18.78 7.85
C ALA A 75 10.00 -19.24 9.13
N PRO A 76 11.32 -19.06 9.25
CA PRO A 76 12.04 -19.44 10.46
C PRO A 76 11.46 -18.69 11.65
N GLU A 77 11.18 -19.42 12.75
CA GLU A 77 10.80 -18.83 14.04
C GLU A 77 11.78 -17.71 14.39
N TRP A 78 11.28 -16.48 14.37
CA TRP A 78 12.05 -15.32 14.78
C TRP A 78 12.21 -15.38 16.29
N THR A 79 13.37 -15.84 16.75
CA THR A 79 13.73 -15.87 18.18
C THR A 79 14.21 -14.48 18.60
N PRO A 80 13.61 -13.87 19.64
CA PRO A 80 14.10 -12.60 20.18
C PRO A 80 15.47 -12.84 20.82
N GLY A 81 16.54 -12.41 20.16
CA GLY A 81 17.91 -12.56 20.67
C GLY A 81 19.03 -12.67 19.62
N GLN A 82 18.71 -12.85 18.34
CA GLN A 82 19.74 -12.76 17.29
C GLN A 82 20.08 -11.30 16.97
N THR A 83 21.06 -10.78 17.69
CA THR A 83 21.77 -9.55 17.31
C THR A 83 22.47 -9.76 15.96
N LEU A 84 22.11 -8.95 14.97
CA LEU A 84 22.82 -8.81 13.70
C LEU A 84 24.33 -8.63 13.93
N PRO A 85 25.23 -9.26 13.13
CA PRO A 85 26.66 -8.98 13.18
C PRO A 85 26.89 -7.54 12.70
N ARG A 86 26.92 -6.60 13.63
CA ARG A 86 27.20 -5.20 13.36
C ARG A 86 28.70 -5.08 13.05
N MET A 87 28.99 -4.64 11.83
CA MET A 87 30.28 -4.19 11.33
C MET A 87 31.06 -3.38 12.40
N GLN A 88 31.99 -4.03 13.08
CA GLN A 88 33.10 -3.37 13.78
C GLN A 88 34.30 -3.33 12.84
N ALA A 89 34.24 -2.50 11.81
CA ALA A 89 35.34 -2.35 10.88
C ALA A 89 35.39 -0.94 10.29
N ALA A 90 35.72 0.07 11.10
CA ALA A 90 36.25 1.37 10.61
C ALA A 90 36.75 2.32 11.72
N THR A 91 37.56 1.86 12.69
CA THR A 91 38.33 2.82 13.52
C THR A 91 39.70 2.25 13.90
N ARG A 92 40.42 1.72 12.90
CA ARG A 92 41.77 1.20 13.10
C ARG A 92 42.67 1.51 11.92
N GLN A 93 42.90 2.80 11.64
CA GLN A 93 44.07 3.22 10.85
C GLN A 93 44.32 4.73 11.02
N GLN A 94 45.08 5.07 12.07
CA GLN A 94 45.93 6.27 12.11
C GLN A 94 47.02 6.02 13.14
N LYS A 95 47.96 5.13 12.79
CA LYS A 95 49.21 4.97 13.53
C LYS A 95 50.33 4.83 12.51
N ARG A 96 51.28 5.78 12.58
CA ARG A 96 52.52 5.95 11.78
C ARG A 96 52.26 6.67 10.44
N THR A 97 52.90 7.79 10.11
CA THR A 97 54.29 8.22 10.35
C THR A 97 54.38 9.76 10.38
N ALA A 98 55.02 10.36 11.38
CA ALA A 98 55.69 11.66 11.22
C ALA A 98 56.75 11.84 12.31
N SER A 99 57.97 12.15 11.85
CA SER A 99 59.14 12.51 12.64
C SER A 99 58.92 13.79 13.44
N ALA A 100 59.47 13.80 14.65
CA ALA A 100 59.43 14.91 15.60
C ALA A 100 60.16 16.17 15.11
N PRO A 101 59.62 17.36 15.42
CA PRO A 101 60.41 18.53 15.78
C PRO A 101 60.27 18.88 17.28
N PRO A 102 61.21 19.66 17.85
CA PRO A 102 61.34 19.85 19.29
C PRO A 102 60.39 20.90 19.86
N SER A 103 59.90 20.58 21.06
CA SER A 103 59.59 21.46 22.19
C SER A 103 59.11 22.87 21.87
N SER A 104 57.80 23.04 21.84
CA SER A 104 57.16 24.30 22.21
C SER A 104 56.11 24.00 23.28
N LEU A 105 56.25 24.71 24.41
CA LEU A 105 55.40 24.67 25.59
C LEU A 105 53.97 25.05 25.20
N LEU A 106 53.15 24.06 24.83
CA LEU A 106 51.71 24.25 24.70
C LEU A 106 51.07 24.08 26.09
N PRO A 107 50.09 24.94 26.44
CA PRO A 107 49.35 24.81 27.69
C PRO A 107 48.63 23.45 27.75
N PRO A 108 48.37 22.91 28.95
CA PRO A 108 47.68 21.64 29.12
C PRO A 108 46.33 21.70 28.40
N VAL A 109 46.23 20.97 27.30
CA VAL A 109 44.97 20.73 26.59
C VAL A 109 44.10 19.95 27.57
N ALA A 110 43.12 20.64 28.15
CA ALA A 110 42.11 20.03 28.99
C ALA A 110 41.48 18.88 28.21
N ALA A 111 41.64 17.66 28.72
CA ALA A 111 41.03 16.46 28.15
C ALA A 111 39.51 16.69 28.06
N GLN A 112 39.02 16.97 26.86
CA GLN A 112 37.58 17.10 26.64
C GLN A 112 36.91 15.73 26.76
N PRO A 113 35.65 15.69 27.24
CA PRO A 113 34.96 14.47 27.66
C PRO A 113 34.52 13.66 26.43
N LEU A 114 35.37 12.71 26.02
CA LEU A 114 35.03 11.77 24.95
C LEU A 114 33.83 10.86 25.32
N ASP A 115 33.51 10.77 26.61
CA ASP A 115 32.50 9.85 27.14
C ASP A 115 31.05 10.35 26.97
N GLU A 116 30.81 11.67 26.86
CA GLU A 116 29.46 12.22 26.81
C GLU A 116 28.75 11.92 25.48
N ALA A 117 29.44 12.08 24.34
CA ALA A 117 28.88 11.80 23.02
C ALA A 117 28.52 10.31 22.83
N SER A 118 29.32 9.42 23.42
CA SER A 118 29.08 7.96 23.39
C SER A 118 27.82 7.59 24.19
N GLN A 119 27.64 8.19 25.37
CA GLN A 119 26.46 7.97 26.20
C GLN A 119 25.17 8.47 25.54
N GLU A 120 25.19 9.64 24.89
CA GLU A 120 24.02 10.18 24.21
C GLU A 120 23.60 9.32 23.01
N GLN A 121 24.57 8.83 22.23
CA GLN A 121 24.30 7.94 21.10
C GLN A 121 23.71 6.60 21.56
N GLN A 122 24.21 6.03 22.67
CA GLN A 122 23.65 4.81 23.23
C GLN A 122 22.20 5.01 23.70
N LYS A 123 21.93 6.10 24.42
CA LYS A 123 20.57 6.45 24.85
C LYS A 123 19.61 6.65 23.67
N GLN A 124 20.08 7.21 22.56
CA GLN A 124 19.27 7.37 21.35
C GLN A 124 18.98 6.02 20.66
N ALA A 125 19.96 5.11 20.65
CA ALA A 125 19.77 3.76 20.11
C ALA A 125 18.74 2.95 20.90
N GLU A 126 18.82 2.99 22.24
CA GLU A 126 17.87 2.32 23.15
C GLU A 126 16.43 2.84 22.93
N LYS A 127 16.28 4.16 22.81
CA LYS A 127 14.97 4.78 22.49
C LYS A 127 14.41 4.32 21.14
N LEU A 128 15.26 4.21 20.12
CA LEU A 128 14.85 3.77 18.79
C LEU A 128 14.40 2.30 18.82
N GLU A 129 15.14 1.44 19.52
CA GLU A 129 14.79 0.03 19.68
C GLU A 129 13.46 -0.15 20.42
N GLN A 130 13.26 0.61 21.50
CA GLN A 130 11.98 0.64 22.23
C GLN A 130 10.82 1.08 21.32
N ALA A 131 11.00 2.13 20.52
CA ALA A 131 9.98 2.61 19.60
C ALA A 131 9.63 1.58 18.51
N LEU A 132 10.63 0.86 17.99
CA LEU A 132 10.42 -0.22 17.01
C LEU A 132 9.67 -1.39 17.63
N SER A 133 10.01 -1.78 18.86
CA SER A 133 9.30 -2.85 19.58
C SER A 133 7.81 -2.53 19.77
N LEU A 134 7.49 -1.29 20.15
CA LEU A 134 6.11 -0.83 20.31
C LEU A 134 5.34 -0.82 18.98
N LEU A 135 5.99 -0.38 17.91
CA LEU A 135 5.41 -0.39 16.56
C LEU A 135 5.13 -1.81 16.08
N GLN A 136 6.08 -2.74 16.26
CA GLN A 136 5.92 -4.15 15.92
C GLN A 136 4.75 -4.78 16.68
N LYS A 137 4.65 -4.53 17.99
CA LYS A 137 3.53 -5.01 18.81
C LYS A 137 2.19 -4.48 18.31
N THR A 138 2.13 -3.19 17.98
CA THR A 138 0.92 -2.55 17.44
C THR A 138 0.52 -3.14 16.09
N LEU A 139 1.49 -3.33 15.19
CA LEU A 139 1.26 -3.95 13.89
C LEU A 139 0.77 -5.39 14.04
N ALA A 140 1.41 -6.20 14.88
CA ALA A 140 1.01 -7.59 15.11
C ALA A 140 -0.43 -7.69 15.59
N GLN A 141 -0.83 -6.84 16.55
CA GLN A 141 -2.20 -6.79 17.07
C GLN A 141 -3.23 -6.42 15.99
N ARG A 142 -2.86 -5.54 15.05
CA ARG A 142 -3.76 -5.00 14.02
C ARG A 142 -3.60 -5.69 12.66
N HIS A 143 -2.67 -6.62 12.53
CA HIS A 143 -2.29 -7.24 11.26
C HIS A 143 -3.46 -7.91 10.54
N PRO A 144 -4.31 -8.74 11.19
CA PRO A 144 -5.43 -9.39 10.49
C PRO A 144 -6.40 -8.38 9.86
N LEU A 145 -6.69 -7.29 10.57
CA LEU A 145 -7.55 -6.21 10.07
C LEU A 145 -6.92 -5.52 8.85
N LEU A 146 -5.65 -5.16 8.94
CA LEU A 146 -4.97 -4.47 7.83
C LEU A 146 -4.87 -5.37 6.59
N LEU A 147 -4.71 -6.68 6.76
CA LEU A 147 -4.76 -7.65 5.67
C LEU A 147 -6.15 -7.78 5.05
N ALA A 148 -7.21 -7.81 5.87
CA ALA A 148 -8.58 -7.84 5.39
C ALA A 148 -8.89 -6.62 4.51
N ILE A 149 -8.47 -5.43 4.96
CA ILE A 149 -8.63 -4.19 4.20
C ILE A 149 -7.82 -4.25 2.90
N PHE A 150 -6.54 -4.60 2.97
CA PHE A 150 -5.70 -4.74 1.77
C PHE A 150 -6.33 -5.69 0.74
N GLY A 151 -6.73 -6.88 1.20
CA GLY A 151 -7.36 -7.89 0.35
C GLY A 151 -8.65 -7.40 -0.30
N SER A 152 -9.49 -6.69 0.47
CA SER A 152 -10.74 -6.12 -0.04
C SER A 152 -10.49 -5.14 -1.19
N TYR A 153 -9.57 -4.18 -1.03
CA TYR A 153 -9.29 -3.20 -2.08
C TYR A 153 -8.51 -3.80 -3.26
N ALA A 154 -7.60 -4.74 -3.01
CA ALA A 154 -6.88 -5.45 -4.07
C ALA A 154 -7.84 -6.31 -4.93
N LEU A 155 -8.85 -6.94 -4.32
CA LEU A 155 -9.83 -7.77 -5.02
C LEU A 155 -10.88 -6.95 -5.79
N VAL A 156 -11.41 -5.89 -5.20
CA VAL A 156 -12.49 -5.09 -5.83
C VAL A 156 -12.03 -4.49 -7.15
N LEU A 157 -10.79 -3.99 -7.20
CA LEU A 157 -10.27 -3.33 -8.39
C LEU A 157 -9.64 -4.28 -9.40
N ARG A 158 -9.40 -5.54 -9.02
CA ARG A 158 -9.09 -6.62 -9.97
C ARG A 158 -10.18 -6.72 -11.04
N GLN A 159 -11.46 -6.67 -10.63
CA GLN A 159 -12.57 -6.82 -11.55
C GLN A 159 -12.61 -5.72 -12.62
N GLN A 160 -12.04 -4.55 -12.33
CA GLN A 160 -12.05 -3.40 -13.22
C GLN A 160 -10.86 -3.38 -14.19
N HIS A 161 -9.71 -3.94 -13.79
CA HIS A 161 -8.45 -3.78 -14.54
C HIS A 161 -7.93 -5.03 -15.26
N GLY A 162 -8.52 -6.22 -15.05
CA GLY A 162 -8.16 -7.42 -15.83
C GLY A 162 -6.69 -7.85 -15.75
N GLY A 163 -5.99 -7.46 -14.68
CA GLY A 163 -4.55 -7.68 -14.51
C GLY A 163 -4.18 -9.14 -14.16
N PRO A 164 -2.94 -9.56 -14.50
CA PRO A 164 -2.50 -10.95 -14.43
C PRO A 164 -2.27 -11.49 -13.02
N ASP A 165 -1.98 -10.65 -12.02
CA ASP A 165 -1.69 -11.11 -10.66
C ASP A 165 -2.84 -10.85 -9.67
N PRO A 166 -3.53 -11.92 -9.21
CA PRO A 166 -4.69 -11.79 -8.35
C PRO A 166 -4.29 -11.48 -6.90
N GLY A 167 -4.56 -10.26 -6.45
CA GLY A 167 -4.72 -9.95 -5.02
C GLY A 167 -3.44 -9.73 -4.20
N LEU A 168 -2.29 -9.58 -4.84
CA LEU A 168 -0.99 -9.37 -4.16
C LEU A 168 -0.50 -7.93 -4.19
N MET A 169 -1.12 -7.13 -5.07
CA MET A 169 -0.71 -5.78 -5.35
C MET A 169 -1.92 -4.86 -5.24
N LEU A 170 -1.70 -3.70 -4.64
CA LEU A 170 -2.69 -2.65 -4.49
C LEU A 170 -2.33 -1.52 -5.46
N PRO A 171 -3.04 -1.36 -6.59
CA PRO A 171 -2.73 -0.31 -7.54
C PRO A 171 -2.98 1.08 -6.95
N TYR A 172 -2.33 2.10 -7.51
CA TYR A 172 -2.51 3.48 -7.04
C TYR A 172 -3.98 3.93 -6.95
N SER A 173 -4.82 3.55 -7.92
CA SER A 173 -6.26 3.86 -7.90
C SER A 173 -6.97 3.25 -6.68
N ALA A 174 -6.57 2.05 -6.25
CA ALA A 174 -7.09 1.40 -5.06
C ALA A 174 -6.65 2.09 -3.77
N TRP A 175 -5.38 2.50 -3.74
CA TRP A 175 -4.84 3.28 -2.64
C TRP A 175 -5.61 4.59 -2.46
N VAL A 176 -5.85 5.34 -3.53
CA VAL A 176 -6.62 6.60 -3.46
C VAL A 176 -8.04 6.35 -2.96
N ALA A 177 -8.74 5.36 -3.52
CA ALA A 177 -10.08 4.99 -3.07
C ALA A 177 -10.12 4.67 -1.57
N LEU A 178 -9.14 3.90 -1.07
CA LEU A 178 -9.03 3.62 0.36
C LEU A 178 -8.88 4.89 1.19
N LEU A 179 -8.04 5.83 0.77
CA LEU A 179 -7.84 7.08 1.50
C LEU A 179 -9.10 7.95 1.51
N GLU A 180 -9.86 7.96 0.42
CA GLU A 180 -11.15 8.67 0.32
C GLU A 180 -12.21 8.04 1.21
N ASP A 181 -12.40 6.71 1.11
CA ASP A 181 -13.38 5.96 1.89
C ASP A 181 -13.08 6.07 3.41
N CYS A 182 -11.80 6.15 3.79
CA CYS A 182 -11.36 6.37 5.17
C CYS A 182 -11.34 7.84 5.60
N ARG A 183 -11.76 8.77 4.72
CA ARG A 183 -11.73 10.23 4.96
C ARG A 183 -10.35 10.72 5.44
N LEU A 184 -9.29 10.13 4.90
CA LEU A 184 -7.92 10.55 5.17
C LEU A 184 -7.56 11.80 4.38
N ILE A 185 -8.13 11.90 3.17
CA ILE A 185 -8.14 13.08 2.32
C ILE A 185 -9.45 13.82 2.61
N ASP A 186 -9.43 14.77 3.53
CA ASP A 186 -10.58 15.64 3.80
C ASP A 186 -10.22 17.08 3.41
N ALA A 187 -10.90 17.61 2.40
CA ALA A 187 -10.71 18.98 1.93
C ALA A 187 -11.06 20.03 2.99
N GLN A 188 -11.86 19.68 4.00
CA GLN A 188 -12.34 20.61 5.03
C GLN A 188 -11.42 20.69 6.25
N ARG A 189 -10.53 19.71 6.45
CA ARG A 189 -9.65 19.68 7.63
C ARG A 189 -8.24 20.13 7.26
N PRO A 190 -7.58 20.95 8.11
CA PRO A 190 -6.15 21.19 7.97
C PRO A 190 -5.43 19.86 8.17
N GLY A 191 -4.93 19.31 7.07
CA GLY A 191 -4.29 18.00 7.03
C GLY A 191 -3.28 17.89 5.89
N PRO A 192 -2.62 16.73 5.75
CA PRO A 192 -1.70 16.49 4.66
C PRO A 192 -2.42 16.71 3.33
N LYS A 193 -1.82 17.50 2.45
CA LYS A 193 -2.37 17.70 1.09
C LYS A 193 -2.21 16.40 0.30
N ASP A 194 -3.01 16.21 -0.74
CA ASP A 194 -2.96 15.04 -1.64
C ASP A 194 -1.54 14.65 -2.09
N LYS A 195 -0.67 15.66 -2.25
CA LYS A 195 0.75 15.50 -2.59
C LYS A 195 1.54 14.69 -1.55
N GLU A 196 1.24 14.81 -0.26
CA GLU A 196 1.92 14.06 0.79
C GLU A 196 1.51 12.58 0.79
N PHE A 197 0.23 12.29 0.55
CA PHE A 197 -0.25 10.92 0.44
C PHE A 197 0.26 10.23 -0.82
N LEU A 198 0.34 10.96 -1.94
CA LEU A 198 1.02 10.50 -3.16
C LEU A 198 2.51 10.28 -2.89
N GLY A 199 3.15 11.18 -2.13
CA GLY A 199 4.54 11.02 -1.69
C GLY A 199 4.74 9.77 -0.84
N ALA A 200 3.84 9.47 0.08
CA ALA A 200 3.86 8.26 0.89
C ALA A 200 3.75 6.99 0.01
N PHE A 201 2.83 6.97 -0.95
CA PHE A 201 2.70 5.90 -1.92
C PHE A 201 4.00 5.68 -2.70
N LYS A 202 4.50 6.73 -3.37
CA LYS A 202 5.71 6.66 -4.21
C LYS A 202 6.96 6.29 -3.41
N ALA A 203 7.08 6.78 -2.18
CA ALA A 203 8.18 6.44 -1.30
C ALA A 203 8.14 4.95 -0.89
N SER A 204 6.96 4.38 -0.73
CA SER A 204 6.80 2.95 -0.42
C SER A 204 7.01 2.05 -1.63
N CYS A 205 6.58 2.44 -2.83
CA CYS A 205 6.78 1.70 -4.08
C CYS A 205 8.22 1.71 -4.61
N SER A 206 9.19 2.29 -3.89
CA SER A 206 10.50 2.68 -4.43
C SER A 206 11.47 1.53 -4.74
N GLY A 207 10.96 0.31 -4.97
CA GLY A 207 11.73 -0.76 -5.60
C GLY A 207 12.93 -1.19 -4.78
N LYS A 208 12.86 -1.07 -3.44
CA LYS A 208 13.88 -1.65 -2.54
C LYS A 208 14.07 -3.16 -2.79
N TYR A 209 13.09 -3.78 -3.45
CA TYR A 209 13.10 -5.17 -3.86
C TYR A 209 12.74 -5.26 -5.36
N PRO A 210 13.69 -4.99 -6.28
CA PRO A 210 13.44 -5.22 -7.69
C PRO A 210 13.30 -6.73 -7.88
N LEU A 211 12.06 -7.21 -8.07
CA LEU A 211 11.80 -8.61 -8.43
C LEU A 211 12.46 -8.98 -9.77
N SER A 212 12.77 -7.96 -10.59
CA SER A 212 13.64 -8.06 -11.75
C SER A 212 14.27 -6.70 -12.06
N PRO A 213 15.57 -6.63 -12.43
CA PRO A 213 16.22 -5.39 -12.86
C PRO A 213 15.62 -4.78 -14.15
N GLN A 214 14.73 -5.50 -14.84
CA GLN A 214 14.01 -5.02 -16.03
C GLN A 214 12.53 -4.73 -15.79
N ALA A 215 12.02 -4.96 -14.58
CA ALA A 215 10.62 -4.65 -14.30
C ALA A 215 10.43 -3.13 -14.27
N PRO A 216 9.50 -2.57 -15.07
CA PRO A 216 9.13 -1.16 -14.92
C PRO A 216 8.66 -0.95 -13.48
N ALA A 217 9.01 0.20 -12.87
CA ALA A 217 8.54 0.54 -11.54
C ALA A 217 7.02 0.38 -11.50
N SER A 218 6.54 -0.64 -10.79
CA SER A 218 5.12 -0.93 -10.74
C SER A 218 4.46 0.14 -9.88
N ASP A 219 3.47 0.86 -10.44
CA ASP A 219 2.60 1.79 -9.71
C ASP A 219 1.61 1.04 -8.81
N MET A 220 2.10 0.05 -8.06
CA MET A 220 1.33 -0.81 -7.18
C MET A 220 2.12 -1.06 -5.90
N LEU A 221 1.41 -1.17 -4.79
CA LEU A 221 1.97 -1.52 -3.51
C LEU A 221 1.85 -3.02 -3.28
N MET A 222 2.97 -3.67 -3.03
CA MET A 222 2.98 -4.97 -2.36
C MET A 222 2.45 -4.83 -0.93
N ARG A 223 2.07 -5.96 -0.32
CA ARG A 223 1.50 -6.00 1.05
C ARG A 223 2.37 -5.28 2.10
N PHE A 224 3.70 -5.47 2.06
CA PHE A 224 4.60 -4.80 3.01
C PHE A 224 4.76 -3.31 2.71
N GLU A 225 4.77 -2.92 1.44
CA GLU A 225 4.83 -1.51 1.01
C GLU A 225 3.55 -0.76 1.41
N TYR A 226 2.41 -1.46 1.38
CA TYR A 226 1.15 -0.94 1.90
C TYR A 226 1.22 -0.61 3.39
N PHE A 227 1.80 -1.49 4.22
CA PHE A 227 2.01 -1.19 5.64
C PHE A 227 2.98 -0.01 5.83
N GLU A 228 4.08 0.02 5.08
CA GLU A 228 5.00 1.17 5.09
C GLU A 228 4.28 2.47 4.70
N ALA A 229 3.41 2.44 3.69
CA ALA A 229 2.63 3.59 3.25
C ALA A 229 1.67 4.07 4.35
N LEU A 230 0.97 3.17 5.03
CA LEU A 230 0.09 3.54 6.15
C LEU A 230 0.86 4.17 7.33
N ILE A 231 2.05 3.66 7.65
CA ILE A 231 2.90 4.24 8.69
C ILE A 231 3.32 5.67 8.29
N ARG A 232 3.71 5.88 7.03
CA ARG A 232 4.05 7.21 6.51
C ARG A 232 2.85 8.17 6.56
N VAL A 233 1.66 7.69 6.24
CA VAL A 233 0.39 8.43 6.39
C VAL A 233 0.16 8.81 7.85
N ALA A 234 0.31 7.88 8.78
CA ALA A 234 0.15 8.13 10.21
C ALA A 234 1.13 9.19 10.73
N VAL A 235 2.41 9.07 10.34
CA VAL A 235 3.45 10.06 10.70
C VAL A 235 3.13 11.44 10.14
N ALA A 236 2.75 11.52 8.87
CA ALA A 236 2.41 12.80 8.24
C ALA A 236 1.18 13.45 8.88
N LYS A 237 0.18 12.66 9.26
CA LYS A 237 -1.10 13.16 9.79
C LYS A 237 -1.06 13.49 11.28
N TYR A 238 -0.36 12.70 12.09
CA TYR A 238 -0.44 12.80 13.56
C TYR A 238 0.87 13.20 14.22
N VAL A 239 2.02 12.71 13.72
CA VAL A 239 3.31 13.01 14.35
C VAL A 239 3.84 14.38 13.93
N LYS A 240 3.87 14.68 12.63
CA LYS A 240 4.38 15.99 12.15
C LYS A 240 3.60 17.17 12.71
N PRO A 241 2.25 17.12 12.83
CA PRO A 241 1.51 18.22 13.47
C PRO A 241 1.60 18.22 15.01
N GLY A 242 2.26 17.24 15.62
CA GLY A 242 2.45 17.14 17.07
C GLY A 242 1.24 16.59 17.85
N GLN A 243 0.28 15.94 17.18
CA GLN A 243 -0.88 15.33 17.83
C GLN A 243 -0.52 14.04 18.57
N CYS A 244 0.38 13.24 17.99
CA CYS A 244 0.97 12.06 18.62
C CYS A 244 2.47 12.27 18.78
N ARG A 245 3.03 11.76 19.89
CA ARG A 245 4.48 11.84 20.14
C ARG A 245 5.21 10.71 19.45
N GLU A 246 4.57 9.54 19.40
CA GLU A 246 5.18 8.33 18.86
C GLU A 246 4.45 7.79 17.63
N VAL A 247 5.20 7.07 16.79
CA VAL A 247 4.69 6.50 15.54
C VAL A 247 3.64 5.42 15.80
N HIS A 248 3.82 4.63 16.86
CA HIS A 248 2.90 3.55 17.21
C HIS A 248 1.52 4.10 17.66
N GLU A 249 1.50 5.19 18.43
CA GLU A 249 0.28 5.92 18.81
C GLU A 249 -0.43 6.51 17.59
N ALA A 250 0.34 7.15 16.69
CA ALA A 250 -0.18 7.70 15.45
C ALA A 250 -0.82 6.62 14.57
N LEU A 251 -0.18 5.46 14.44
CA LEU A 251 -0.72 4.33 13.70
C LEU A 251 -1.98 3.77 14.38
N GLY A 252 -1.98 3.61 15.69
CA GLY A 252 -3.15 3.17 16.46
C GLY A 252 -4.36 4.10 16.28
N THR A 253 -4.11 5.41 16.26
CA THR A 253 -5.11 6.46 16.01
C THR A 253 -5.64 6.40 14.58
N LEU A 254 -4.74 6.31 13.59
CA LEU A 254 -5.11 6.11 12.18
C LEU A 254 -6.05 4.92 11.99
N ILE A 255 -5.70 3.78 12.60
CA ILE A 255 -6.47 2.54 12.46
C ILE A 255 -7.83 2.68 13.15
N SER A 256 -7.87 3.16 14.38
CA SER A 256 -9.09 3.17 15.18
C SER A 256 -10.09 4.23 14.69
N GLU A 257 -9.62 5.44 14.39
CA GLU A 257 -10.50 6.54 13.99
C GLU A 257 -10.91 6.47 12.52
N HIS A 258 -9.97 6.17 11.61
CA HIS A 258 -10.24 6.24 10.17
C HIS A 258 -10.58 4.88 9.58
N LEU A 259 -9.70 3.89 9.73
CA LEU A 259 -9.92 2.59 9.09
C LEU A 259 -11.13 1.89 9.71
N GLN A 260 -11.17 1.75 11.04
CA GLN A 260 -12.27 1.07 11.71
C GLN A 260 -13.54 1.92 11.79
N GLY A 261 -13.41 3.25 11.90
CA GLY A 261 -14.54 4.17 12.05
C GLY A 261 -15.31 4.47 10.76
N HIS A 262 -14.68 4.31 9.59
CA HIS A 262 -15.31 4.65 8.31
C HIS A 262 -15.46 3.49 7.34
N LEU A 263 -14.65 2.42 7.46
CA LEU A 263 -14.81 1.29 6.56
C LEU A 263 -16.02 0.42 6.94
N PRO A 264 -16.73 -0.12 5.94
CA PRO A 264 -17.79 -1.11 6.11
C PRO A 264 -17.36 -2.32 6.97
N ALA A 265 -18.32 -2.97 7.64
CA ALA A 265 -18.05 -4.09 8.54
C ALA A 265 -17.51 -5.35 7.83
N ASP A 266 -18.00 -5.62 6.63
CA ASP A 266 -17.58 -6.69 5.74
C ASP A 266 -16.11 -6.56 5.32
N MET A 267 -15.61 -5.35 5.06
CA MET A 267 -14.19 -5.12 4.71
C MET A 267 -13.23 -5.31 5.89
N ARG A 268 -13.74 -5.30 7.12
CA ARG A 268 -12.97 -5.45 8.35
C ARG A 268 -12.91 -6.89 8.84
N GLN A 269 -13.70 -7.77 8.25
CA GLN A 269 -13.76 -9.17 8.64
C GLN A 269 -12.50 -9.90 8.16
N ASP A 270 -11.81 -10.55 9.09
CA ASP A 270 -10.70 -11.42 8.74
C ASP A 270 -11.17 -12.54 7.80
N PRO A 271 -10.59 -12.68 6.60
CA PRO A 271 -10.94 -13.75 5.66
C PRO A 271 -10.83 -15.15 6.28
N ASN A 272 -9.90 -15.36 7.22
CA ASN A 272 -9.76 -16.64 7.89
C ASN A 272 -10.90 -16.91 8.87
N THR A 273 -11.42 -15.88 9.53
CA THR A 273 -12.63 -15.99 10.35
C THR A 273 -13.85 -16.38 9.50
N PHE A 274 -14.01 -15.77 8.32
CA PHE A 274 -15.06 -16.18 7.37
C PHE A 274 -14.89 -17.65 6.95
N ARG A 275 -13.67 -18.04 6.56
CA ARG A 275 -13.38 -19.42 6.15
C ARG A 275 -13.68 -20.44 7.26
N ALA A 276 -13.21 -20.18 8.47
CA ALA A 276 -13.40 -21.08 9.60
C ALA A 276 -14.87 -21.22 10.00
N ASN A 277 -15.61 -20.11 10.05
CA ASN A 277 -16.96 -20.10 10.61
C ASN A 277 -18.07 -20.33 9.59
N LEU A 278 -17.83 -20.03 8.31
CA LEU A 278 -18.86 -20.09 7.28
C LEU A 278 -18.55 -21.10 6.19
N LEU A 279 -17.29 -21.18 5.73
CA LEU A 279 -16.95 -22.04 4.59
C LEU A 279 -16.67 -23.50 5.00
N TYR A 280 -15.86 -23.72 6.02
CA TYR A 280 -15.44 -25.06 6.46
C TYR A 280 -16.42 -25.70 7.43
N THR A 281 -17.72 -25.44 7.25
CA THR A 281 -18.77 -26.08 8.03
C THR A 281 -19.20 -27.39 7.34
N PRO A 282 -19.56 -28.46 8.07
CA PRO A 282 -19.94 -29.73 7.46
C PRO A 282 -21.10 -29.62 6.46
N CYS A 283 -22.02 -28.68 6.67
CA CYS A 283 -23.15 -28.46 5.77
C CYS A 283 -22.73 -27.82 4.43
N ILE A 284 -21.78 -26.87 4.44
CA ILE A 284 -21.26 -26.26 3.22
C ILE A 284 -20.33 -27.23 2.50
N ASP A 285 -19.49 -27.98 3.23
CA ASP A 285 -18.65 -29.03 2.64
C ASP A 285 -19.50 -30.07 1.88
N ALA A 286 -20.57 -30.57 2.50
CA ALA A 286 -21.51 -31.48 1.84
C ALA A 286 -22.17 -30.88 0.59
N THR A 287 -22.43 -29.57 0.60
CA THR A 287 -23.01 -28.85 -0.55
C THR A 287 -22.00 -28.72 -1.69
N LEU A 288 -20.75 -28.37 -1.38
CA LEU A 288 -19.67 -28.25 -2.36
C LEU A 288 -19.33 -29.60 -3.01
N ARG A 289 -19.28 -30.68 -2.23
CA ARG A 289 -19.09 -32.05 -2.75
C ARG A 289 -20.23 -32.48 -3.67
N ARG A 290 -21.49 -32.15 -3.32
CA ARG A 290 -22.66 -32.46 -4.16
C ARG A 290 -22.61 -31.71 -5.50
N ALA A 291 -22.06 -30.51 -5.53
CA ALA A 291 -21.90 -29.72 -6.74
C ALA A 291 -20.79 -30.24 -7.69
N GLY A 292 -20.08 -31.32 -7.32
CA GLY A 292 -19.04 -31.92 -8.15
C GLY A 292 -17.71 -31.15 -8.14
N GLY A 293 -17.50 -30.26 -7.16
CA GLY A 293 -16.20 -29.62 -6.96
C GLY A 293 -15.19 -30.64 -6.43
N PRO A 294 -14.03 -30.86 -7.09
CA PRO A 294 -12.90 -31.49 -6.43
C PRO A 294 -12.45 -30.57 -5.28
N LEU A 295 -12.33 -31.15 -4.08
CA LEU A 295 -11.57 -30.53 -2.99
C LEU A 295 -10.10 -30.85 -3.19
#